data_AF-A0A7R9MVI8-F1
#
_entry.id   AF-A0A7R9MVI8-F1
#
_cell.length_a   1.000
_cell.length_b   1.000
_cell.length_c   1.000
_cell.angle_alpha   90.00
_cell.angle_beta   90.00
_cell.angle_gamma   90.00
#
_symmetry.space_group_name_H-M   'P 1'
#
loop_
_entity.id
_entity.type
_entity.pdbx_description
1 polymer ?
#
loop_
_entity_poly.entity_id
_entity_poly.type
_entity_poly.pdbx_seq_one_letter_code
_entity_poly.pdbx_strand_id
1 'polypeptide(L)'
;TVSEQNKTLLVETLRSVAEILIWGDQNDSTVFDFFLEKNMLSFFLKIMKQKCGSYVCVQLLQTLNILFENIRNETSLYYLLSNNHVNSIIVHKFDFSDEEVMAYYISFLKTLSLKLNP
;
A
#
# COMPACT_ATOMS: atom_id res chain seq x y z
N THR A 1 0.71 -1.46 -18.25
CA THR A 1 -0.54 -0.68 -18.18
C THR A 1 -1.64 -1.59 -17.67
N VAL A 2 -2.45 -1.14 -16.70
CA VAL A 2 -3.60 -1.91 -16.20
C VAL A 2 -4.66 -2.03 -17.29
N SER A 3 -5.21 -3.23 -17.46
CA SER A 3 -6.29 -3.54 -18.40
C SER A 3 -7.30 -4.50 -17.78
N GLU A 4 -8.46 -4.64 -18.40
CA GLU A 4 -9.50 -5.57 -17.94
C GLU A 4 -9.01 -7.03 -17.85
N GLN A 5 -8.08 -7.43 -18.71
CA GLN A 5 -7.53 -8.78 -18.73
C GLN A 5 -6.53 -9.05 -17.59
N ASN A 6 -5.89 -8.00 -17.03
CA ASN A 6 -4.82 -8.18 -16.04
C ASN A 6 -5.18 -7.67 -14.64
N LYS A 7 -6.24 -6.87 -14.48
CA LYS A 7 -6.58 -6.22 -13.21
C LYS A 7 -6.76 -7.19 -12.05
N THR A 8 -7.36 -8.36 -12.28
CA THR A 8 -7.58 -9.37 -11.24
C THR A 8 -6.25 -9.98 -10.79
N LEU A 9 -5.43 -10.43 -11.74
CA LEU A 9 -4.10 -10.97 -11.43
C LEU A 9 -3.22 -9.94 -10.71
N LEU A 10 -3.31 -8.68 -11.11
CA LEU A 10 -2.58 -7.59 -10.49
C LEU A 10 -2.98 -7.40 -9.02
N VAL A 11 -4.27 -7.38 -8.72
CA VAL A 11 -4.80 -7.25 -7.35
C VAL A 11 -4.32 -8.41 -6.47
N GLU A 12 -4.40 -9.65 -6.97
CA GLU A 12 -3.90 -10.82 -6.24
C GLU A 12 -2.39 -10.72 -5.98
N THR A 13 -1.63 -10.29 -6.99
CA THR A 13 -0.18 -10.12 -6.86
C THR A 13 0.16 -9.06 -5.81
N LEU A 14 -0.57 -7.93 -5.78
CA LEU A 14 -0.36 -6.87 -4.78
C LEU A 14 -0.62 -7.39 -3.37
N ARG A 15 -1.67 -8.20 -3.18
CA ARG A 15 -1.98 -8.81 -1.89
C ARG A 15 -0.88 -9.77 -1.43
N SER A 16 -0.45 -10.68 -2.30
CA SER A 16 0.64 -11.61 -1.98
C SER A 16 1.94 -10.89 -1.64
N VAL A 17 2.25 -9.79 -2.32
CA VAL A 17 3.42 -8.96 -2.00
C VAL A 17 3.31 -8.36 -0.60
N ALA A 18 2.13 -7.84 -0.21
CA ALA A 18 1.92 -7.30 1.13
C ALA A 18 1.98 -8.38 2.21
N GLU A 19 1.43 -9.57 1.95
CA GLU A 19 1.50 -10.72 2.88
C GLU A 19 2.94 -11.14 3.14
N ILE A 20 3.76 -11.27 2.10
CA ILE A 20 5.19 -11.62 2.21
C ILE A 20 5.94 -10.52 2.99
N LEU A 21 5.61 -9.25 2.75
CA LEU A 21 6.17 -8.10 3.46
C LEU A 21 5.88 -8.15 4.96
N ILE A 22 4.62 -8.39 5.32
CA ILE A 22 4.17 -8.50 6.71
C ILE A 22 4.86 -9.69 7.38
N TRP A 23 4.96 -10.82 6.67
CA TRP A 23 5.66 -11.98 7.17
C TRP A 23 7.15 -11.69 7.39
N GLY A 24 7.80 -11.03 6.43
CA GLY A 24 9.21 -10.61 6.52
C GLY A 24 9.46 -9.70 7.70
N ASP A 25 8.62 -8.68 7.91
CA ASP A 25 8.71 -7.78 9.07
C ASP A 25 8.67 -8.54 10.41
N GLN A 26 7.84 -9.59 10.49
CA GLN A 26 7.58 -10.30 11.74
C GLN A 26 8.49 -11.51 11.98
N ASN A 27 9.08 -12.11 10.93
CA ASN A 27 9.78 -13.39 11.02
C ASN A 27 11.20 -13.36 10.45
N ASP A 28 11.46 -12.61 9.37
CA ASP A 28 12.76 -12.55 8.70
C ASP A 28 12.96 -11.19 8.01
N SER A 29 13.69 -10.30 8.69
CA SER A 29 13.89 -8.92 8.23
C SER A 29 14.60 -8.84 6.88
N THR A 30 15.35 -9.87 6.45
CA THR A 30 16.05 -9.86 5.17
C THR A 30 15.08 -9.78 3.98
N VAL A 31 13.86 -10.33 4.12
CA VAL A 31 12.80 -10.20 3.12
C VAL A 31 12.31 -8.76 3.02
N PHE A 32 12.16 -8.08 4.16
CA PHE A 32 11.77 -6.69 4.20
C PHE A 32 12.86 -5.78 3.61
N ASP A 33 14.12 -6.03 3.97
CA ASP A 33 15.28 -5.31 3.43
C ASP A 33 15.35 -5.43 1.90
N PHE A 34 15.16 -6.65 1.37
CA PHE A 34 15.11 -6.85 -0.08
C PHE A 34 13.97 -6.08 -0.75
N PHE A 35 12.78 -6.04 -0.13
CA PHE A 35 11.65 -5.26 -0.64
C PHE A 35 11.99 -3.76 -0.74
N LEU A 36 12.65 -3.23 0.30
CA LEU A 36 13.10 -1.84 0.34
C LEU A 36 14.17 -1.55 -0.73
N GLU A 37 15.18 -2.41 -0.84
CA GLU A 37 16.25 -2.28 -1.84
C GLU A 37 15.71 -2.24 -3.27
N LYS A 38 14.67 -3.03 -3.56
CA LYS A 38 14.00 -3.06 -4.87
C LYS A 38 12.97 -1.94 -5.06
N ASN A 39 12.81 -1.07 -4.07
CA ASN A 39 11.87 0.05 -4.08
C ASN A 39 10.45 -0.40 -4.46
N MET A 40 10.02 -1.53 -3.91
CA MET A 40 8.83 -2.25 -4.38
C MET A 40 7.53 -1.47 -4.13
N LEU A 41 7.48 -0.63 -3.08
CA LEU A 41 6.34 0.26 -2.82
C LEU A 41 6.10 1.27 -3.94
N SER A 42 7.14 1.63 -4.69
CA SER A 42 7.00 2.52 -5.86
C SER A 42 6.12 1.91 -6.97
N PHE A 43 6.03 0.58 -7.06
CA PHE A 43 5.15 -0.08 -8.03
C PHE A 43 3.68 0.08 -7.66
N PHE A 44 3.34 0.04 -6.36
CA PHE A 44 1.98 0.31 -5.86
C PHE A 44 1.53 1.71 -6.30
N LEU A 45 2.40 2.71 -6.14
CA LEU A 45 2.15 4.08 -6.59
C LEU A 45 2.02 4.21 -8.10
N LYS A 46 2.89 3.53 -8.86
CA LYS A 46 2.81 3.54 -10.33
C LYS A 46 1.51 2.92 -10.82
N ILE A 47 0.97 1.93 -10.12
CA ILE A 47 -0.33 1.33 -10.45
C ILE A 47 -1.45 2.32 -10.08
N MET A 48 -1.41 2.91 -8.89
CA MET A 48 -2.41 3.89 -8.43
C MET A 48 -2.52 5.11 -9.36
N LYS A 49 -1.41 5.54 -9.97
CA LYS A 49 -1.40 6.67 -10.93
C LYS A 49 -1.95 6.32 -12.32
N GLN A 50 -2.22 5.05 -12.60
CA GLN A 50 -2.82 4.63 -13.87
C GLN A 50 -4.34 4.77 -13.82
N LYS A 51 -4.98 4.89 -14.99
CA LYS A 51 -6.45 4.78 -15.10
C LYS A 51 -6.86 3.31 -14.95
N CYS A 52 -6.81 2.79 -13.73
CA CYS A 52 -7.10 1.40 -13.40
C CYS A 52 -8.56 1.14 -12.95
N GLY A 53 -9.38 2.20 -12.87
CA GLY A 53 -10.73 2.14 -12.32
C GLY A 53 -10.76 2.06 -10.79
N SER A 54 -11.95 2.22 -10.21
CA SER A 54 -12.13 2.22 -8.76
C SER A 54 -11.78 0.89 -8.12
N TYR A 55 -12.11 -0.24 -8.76
CA TYR A 55 -11.78 -1.58 -8.26
C TYR A 55 -10.30 -1.74 -7.87
N VAL A 56 -9.37 -1.43 -8.76
CA VAL A 56 -7.92 -1.57 -8.48
C VAL A 56 -7.46 -0.55 -7.43
N CYS A 57 -8.04 0.65 -7.45
CA CYS A 57 -7.74 1.69 -6.47
C CYS A 57 -8.15 1.30 -5.05
N VAL A 58 -9.37 0.78 -4.89
CA VAL A 58 -9.91 0.24 -3.63
C VAL A 58 -9.01 -0.88 -3.11
N GLN A 59 -8.67 -1.84 -3.97
CA GLN A 59 -7.82 -2.98 -3.59
C GLN A 59 -6.40 -2.54 -3.18
N LEU A 60 -5.83 -1.52 -3.84
CA LEU A 60 -4.56 -0.94 -3.43
C LEU A 60 -4.65 -0.30 -2.04
N LEU A 61 -5.68 0.50 -1.77
CA LEU A 61 -5.89 1.14 -0.47
C LEU A 61 -6.11 0.10 0.63
N GLN A 62 -6.92 -0.92 0.38
CA GLN A 62 -7.09 -2.06 1.29
C GLN A 62 -5.76 -2.74 1.61
N THR A 63 -4.97 -3.04 0.58
CA THR A 63 -3.67 -3.70 0.73
C THR A 63 -2.70 -2.86 1.54
N LEU A 64 -2.66 -1.55 1.29
CA LEU A 64 -1.85 -0.60 2.06
C LEU A 64 -2.32 -0.51 3.52
N ASN A 65 -3.63 -0.51 3.79
CA ASN A 65 -4.17 -0.52 5.15
C ASN A 65 -3.68 -1.74 5.92
N ILE A 66 -3.84 -2.94 5.34
CA ILE A 66 -3.41 -4.19 5.97
C ILE A 66 -1.89 -4.17 6.23
N LEU A 67 -1.10 -3.69 5.27
CA LEU A 67 0.35 -3.55 5.44
C LEU A 67 0.68 -2.67 6.65
N PHE A 68 0.22 -1.41 6.66
CA PHE A 68 0.56 -0.48 7.74
C PHE A 68 0.04 -0.90 9.11
N GLU A 69 -1.13 -1.53 9.16
CA GLU A 69 -1.70 -2.05 10.41
C GLU A 69 -0.82 -3.17 11.01
N ASN A 70 -0.24 -4.03 10.15
CA ASN A 70 0.46 -5.23 10.59
C ASN A 70 1.99 -5.11 10.70
N ILE A 71 2.59 -4.02 10.22
CA ILE A 71 4.00 -3.73 10.52
C ILE A 71 4.17 -3.46 12.01
N ARG A 72 5.13 -4.16 12.63
CA ARG A 72 5.44 -4.11 14.06
C ARG A 72 6.83 -3.55 14.33
N ASN A 73 7.78 -3.74 13.43
CA ASN A 73 9.12 -3.21 13.61
C ASN A 73 9.13 -1.70 13.33
N GLU A 74 9.59 -0.91 14.30
CA GLU A 74 9.68 0.54 14.15
C GLU A 74 10.61 0.96 12.99
N THR A 75 11.72 0.25 12.81
CA THR A 75 12.67 0.53 11.73
C THR A 75 12.02 0.31 10.36
N SER A 76 11.28 -0.79 10.20
CA SER A 76 10.47 -1.05 9.00
C SER A 76 9.44 0.05 8.73
N LEU A 77 8.73 0.50 9.77
CA LEU A 77 7.77 1.59 9.67
C LEU A 77 8.46 2.90 9.23
N TYR A 78 9.57 3.28 9.86
CA TYR A 78 10.34 4.46 9.48
C TYR A 78 10.81 4.39 8.03
N TYR A 79 11.25 3.22 7.55
CA TYR A 79 11.64 3.06 6.14
C TYR A 79 10.49 3.25 5.16
N LEU A 80 9.31 2.69 5.46
CA LEU A 80 8.12 2.89 4.61
C LEU A 80 7.72 4.36 4.51
N LEU A 81 7.90 5.12 5.60
CA LEU A 81 7.57 6.55 5.67
C LEU A 81 8.64 7.44 5.04
N SER A 82 9.93 7.06 5.09
CA SER A 82 11.07 7.91 4.72
C SER A 82 11.17 8.23 3.22
N ASN A 83 10.60 7.39 2.35
CA ASN A 83 10.79 7.51 0.89
C ASN A 83 9.72 8.36 0.17
N ASN A 84 8.95 9.19 0.88
CA ASN A 84 7.85 10.01 0.34
C ASN A 84 6.73 9.23 -0.39
N HIS A 85 6.77 7.89 -0.34
CA HIS A 85 5.75 7.06 -0.97
C HIS A 85 4.40 7.25 -0.30
N VAL A 86 4.37 7.27 1.03
CA VAL A 86 3.17 7.54 1.82
C VAL A 86 2.63 8.93 1.54
N ASN A 87 3.49 9.95 1.53
CA ASN A 87 3.10 11.31 1.17
C ASN A 87 2.49 11.39 -0.23
N SER A 88 3.03 10.61 -1.18
CA SER A 88 2.49 10.51 -2.54
C SER A 88 1.10 9.85 -2.59
N ILE A 89 0.78 8.94 -1.66
CA ILE A 89 -0.55 8.36 -1.51
C ILE A 89 -1.50 9.42 -0.94
N ILE A 90 -1.10 10.12 0.13
CA ILE A 90 -1.92 11.13 0.80
C ILE A 90 -2.32 12.27 -0.15
N VAL A 91 -1.39 12.76 -0.97
CA VAL A 91 -1.66 13.84 -1.93
C VAL A 91 -2.25 13.36 -3.25
N HIS A 92 -2.48 12.06 -3.41
CA HIS A 92 -3.06 11.50 -4.63
C HIS A 92 -4.50 12.00 -4.81
N LYS A 93 -4.85 12.38 -6.05
CA LYS A 93 -6.18 12.86 -6.40
C LYS A 93 -7.11 11.68 -6.66
N PHE A 94 -7.57 11.07 -5.57
CA PHE A 94 -8.61 10.04 -5.64
C PHE A 94 -9.93 10.61 -6.15
N ASP A 95 -10.70 9.77 -6.83
CA ASP A 95 -12.08 10.09 -7.19
C ASP A 95 -13.01 9.77 -6.02
N PHE A 96 -13.29 10.78 -5.20
CA PHE A 96 -14.19 10.65 -4.05
C PHE A 96 -15.68 10.71 -4.41
N SER A 97 -16.03 10.76 -5.71
CA SER A 97 -17.43 10.45 -6.10
C SER A 97 -17.74 8.96 -5.90
N ASP A 98 -16.71 8.12 -5.86
CA ASP A 98 -16.79 6.74 -5.40
C ASP A 98 -16.65 6.70 -3.86
N GLU A 99 -17.77 6.43 -3.18
CA GLU A 99 -17.84 6.38 -1.72
C GLU A 99 -16.95 5.28 -1.13
N GLU A 100 -16.72 4.18 -1.87
CA GLU A 100 -15.86 3.08 -1.42
C GLU A 100 -14.39 3.52 -1.41
N VAL A 101 -13.93 4.21 -2.47
CA VAL A 101 -12.58 4.79 -2.52
C VAL A 101 -12.37 5.78 -1.37
N MET A 102 -13.35 6.65 -1.11
CA MET A 102 -13.32 7.60 -0.01
C MET A 102 -13.24 6.90 1.36
N ALA A 103 -14.07 5.88 1.60
CA ALA A 103 -14.07 5.13 2.85
C ALA A 103 -12.70 4.47 3.13
N TYR A 104 -12.10 3.81 2.13
CA TYR A 104 -10.79 3.19 2.30
C TYR A 104 -9.66 4.19 2.45
N TYR A 105 -9.75 5.34 1.80
CA TYR A 105 -8.79 6.43 1.98
C TYR A 105 -8.85 7.02 3.40
N ILE A 106 -10.05 7.25 3.93
CA ILE A 106 -10.23 7.70 5.33
C ILE A 106 -9.66 6.65 6.29
N SER A 107 -9.94 5.36 6.05
CA SER A 107 -9.37 4.27 6.84
C SER A 107 -7.84 4.28 6.79
N PHE A 108 -7.24 4.53 5.62
CA PHE A 108 -5.79 4.62 5.47
C PHE A 108 -5.18 5.73 6.31
N LEU A 109 -5.76 6.94 6.25
CA LEU A 109 -5.31 8.06 7.08
C LEU A 109 -5.43 7.76 8.57
N LYS A 110 -6.53 7.10 8.98
CA LYS A 110 -6.73 6.69 10.37
C LYS A 110 -5.67 5.67 10.81
N THR A 111 -5.43 4.63 10.02
CA THR A 111 -4.41 3.61 10.30
C THR A 111 -3.02 4.23 10.46
N LEU A 112 -2.64 5.13 9.54
CA LEU A 112 -1.38 5.87 9.64
C LEU A 112 -1.31 6.75 10.89
N SER A 113 -2.38 7.49 11.19
CA SER A 113 -2.42 8.36 12.37
C SER A 113 -2.25 7.58 13.67
N LEU A 114 -2.89 6.41 13.79
CA LEU A 114 -2.77 5.55 14.97
C LEU A 114 -1.37 4.92 15.08
N LYS A 115 -0.74 4.58 13.94
CA LYS A 115 0.62 4.05 13.94
C LYS A 115 1.69 5.08 14.32
N LEU A 116 1.47 6.35 13.99
CA LEU A 116 2.38 7.45 14.30
C LEU A 116 2.20 8.02 15.71
N ASN A 117 1.04 7.82 16.31
CA ASN A 117 0.70 8.33 17.64
C ASN A 117 0.10 7.21 18.49
N PRO A 118 0.93 6.26 18.96
CA PRO A 118 0.50 5.10 19.73
C PRO A 118 -0.12 5.46 21.08
#